data_AF-A0A367LT35-F1
#
_entry.id   AF-A0A367LT35-F1
#
_cell.length_a   1.000
_cell.length_b   1.000
_cell.length_c   1.000
_cell.angle_alpha   90.00
_cell.angle_beta   90.00
_cell.angle_gamma   90.00
#
_symmetry.space_group_name_H-M   'P 1'
#
loop_
_entity.id
_entity.type
_entity.pdbx_description
1 polymer ?
#
loop_
_entity_poly.entity_id
_entity_poly.type
_entity_poly.pdbx_seq_one_letter_code
_entity_poly.pdbx_strand_id
1 'polypeptide(L)' 'VSIGLEAGSKPELMAVLALAPKGGTIVCNGYKDREFIKLALMGQKLGHNVFIVIEKESEVQLVIEEAANVGVQP' A
#
# COMPACT_ATOMS: atom_id res chain seq x y z
N VAL A 1 11.75 -17.34 -9.37
CA VAL A 1 10.40 -16.84 -9.69
C VAL A 1 10.07 -15.75 -8.68
N SER A 2 9.76 -14.53 -9.10
CA SER A 2 9.32 -13.48 -8.17
C SER A 2 7.82 -13.61 -7.95
N ILE A 3 7.39 -13.85 -6.71
CA ILE A 3 5.98 -13.90 -6.31
C ILE A 3 5.61 -12.54 -5.75
N GLY A 4 4.54 -11.93 -6.27
CA GLY A 4 3.90 -10.76 -5.69
C GLY A 4 2.77 -11.16 -4.74
N LEU A 5 2.50 -10.34 -3.74
CA LEU A 5 1.41 -10.53 -2.78
C LEU A 5 0.33 -9.46 -3.00
N GLU A 6 -0.91 -9.81 -2.66
CA GLU A 6 -2.05 -8.91 -2.72
C GLU A 6 -2.71 -8.84 -1.33
N ALA A 7 -3.23 -7.67 -0.98
CA ALA A 7 -3.96 -7.43 0.27
C ALA A 7 -5.23 -6.63 0.00
N GLY A 8 -6.38 -7.18 0.38
CA GLY A 8 -7.71 -6.58 0.23
C GLY A 8 -8.22 -5.84 1.47
N SER A 9 -7.49 -5.91 2.58
CA SER A 9 -7.87 -5.32 3.87
C SER A 9 -6.66 -4.93 4.72
N LYS A 10 -6.87 -4.05 5.70
CA LYS A 10 -5.79 -3.57 6.59
C LYS A 10 -5.08 -4.70 7.34
N PRO A 11 -5.78 -5.71 7.93
CA PRO A 11 -5.11 -6.86 8.53
C PRO A 11 -4.29 -7.69 7.54
N GLU A 12 -4.80 -7.89 6.31
CA GLU A 12 -4.05 -8.58 5.26
C GLU A 12 -2.81 -7.81 4.85
N LEU A 13 -2.89 -6.48 4.71
CA LEU A 13 -1.74 -5.64 4.39
C LEU A 13 -0.65 -5.76 5.47
N MET A 14 -1.02 -5.81 6.75
CA MET A 14 -0.05 -6.05 7.83
C MET A 14 0.62 -7.42 7.72
N ALA A 15 -0.15 -8.48 7.41
CA ALA A 15 0.41 -9.80 7.20
C ALA A 15 1.34 -9.84 5.98
N VAL A 16 0.95 -9.18 4.88
CA VAL A 16 1.76 -9.07 3.67
C VAL A 16 3.06 -8.31 3.94
N LEU A 17 3.02 -7.18 4.64
CA LEU A 17 4.23 -6.43 5.01
C LEU A 17 5.17 -7.23 5.92
N ALA A 18 4.63 -8.11 6.78
CA ALA A 18 5.44 -8.97 7.64
C ALA A 18 6.11 -10.13 6.88
N LEU A 19 5.49 -10.62 5.80
CA LEU A 19 5.93 -11.82 5.07
C LEU A 19 6.62 -11.52 3.75
N ALA A 20 6.37 -10.36 3.15
CA ALA A 20 6.92 -10.00 1.85
C ALA A 20 8.46 -9.89 1.92
N PRO A 21 9.19 -10.49 0.96
CA PRO A 21 10.62 -10.28 0.88
C PRO A 21 10.94 -8.80 0.61
N LYS A 22 12.13 -8.36 1.01
CA LYS A 22 12.63 -7.02 0.64
C LYS A 22 12.59 -6.83 -0.87
N GLY A 23 12.08 -5.70 -1.35
CA GLY A 23 11.87 -5.46 -2.79
C GLY A 23 10.69 -6.23 -3.40
N GLY A 24 9.92 -6.97 -2.59
CA GLY A 24 8.72 -7.69 -3.05
C GLY A 24 7.64 -6.74 -3.56
N THR A 25 6.86 -7.22 -4.53
CA THR A 25 5.70 -6.51 -5.07
C THR A 25 4.47 -6.75 -4.21
N ILE A 26 3.79 -5.68 -3.82
CA ILE A 26 2.56 -5.71 -3.03
C ILE A 26 1.49 -4.92 -3.78
N VAL A 27 0.36 -5.56 -4.08
CA VAL A 27 -0.83 -4.90 -4.62
C VAL A 27 -1.84 -4.72 -3.50
N CYS A 28 -2.36 -3.51 -3.34
CA CYS A 28 -3.33 -3.18 -2.33
C CYS A 28 -4.69 -2.93 -2.97
N ASN A 29 -5.68 -3.73 -2.61
CA ASN A 29 -7.06 -3.61 -3.09
C ASN A 29 -8.09 -3.52 -1.94
N GLY A 30 -9.38 -3.48 -2.29
CA GLY A 30 -10.49 -3.46 -1.34
C GLY A 30 -10.77 -2.08 -0.74
N TYR A 31 -11.48 -2.02 0.39
CA TYR A 31 -11.84 -0.74 1.01
C TYR A 31 -10.64 -0.09 1.72
N LYS A 32 -10.25 1.10 1.26
CA LYS A 32 -9.05 1.80 1.75
C LYS A 32 -9.43 3.04 2.54
N ASP A 33 -9.26 2.96 3.86
CA ASP A 33 -9.30 4.14 4.72
C ASP A 33 -7.93 4.86 4.74
N ARG A 34 -7.87 6.02 5.41
CA ARG A 34 -6.62 6.80 5.51
C ARG A 34 -5.48 6.01 6.15
N GLU A 35 -5.78 5.16 7.14
CA GLU A 35 -4.77 4.37 7.83
C GLU A 35 -4.21 3.25 6.93
N PHE A 36 -5.07 2.58 6.16
CA PHE A 36 -4.67 1.62 5.16
C PHE A 36 -3.70 2.25 4.16
N ILE A 37 -4.07 3.40 3.58
CA ILE A 37 -3.24 4.11 2.59
C ILE A 37 -1.88 4.46 3.19
N LYS A 38 -1.88 5.00 4.41
CA LYS A 38 -0.64 5.33 5.12
C LYS A 38 0.25 4.11 5.33
N LEU A 39 -0.31 2.98 5.73
CA LEU A 39 0.42 1.72 5.89
C LEU A 39 1.03 1.24 4.56
N ALA A 40 0.27 1.32 3.46
CA ALA A 40 0.75 0.95 2.14
C ALA A 40 1.94 1.81 1.71
N LEU A 41 1.84 3.14 1.88
CA LEU A 41 2.92 4.09 1.58
C LEU A 41 4.15 3.91 2.48
N MET A 42 3.95 3.54 3.75
CA MET A 42 5.05 3.14 4.63
C MET A 42 5.76 1.88 4.13
N GLY A 43 5.01 0.91 3.60
CA GLY A 43 5.58 -0.26 2.91
C GLY A 43 6.52 0.13 1.77
N GLN A 44 6.14 1.15 0.98
CA GLN A 44 7.00 1.68 -0.08
C GLN A 44 8.29 2.28 0.49
N LYS A 45 8.23 3.03 1.60
CA LYS A 45 9.43 3.53 2.30
C LYS A 45 10.35 2.43 2.82
N LEU A 46 9.78 1.29 3.20
CA LEU A 46 10.55 0.11 3.64
C LEU A 46 11.22 -0.63 2.46
N GLY A 47 11.01 -0.17 1.23
CA GLY A 47 11.64 -0.70 0.03
C GLY A 47 10.83 -1.77 -0.68
N HIS A 48 9.53 -1.90 -0.39
CA HIS A 48 8.62 -2.72 -1.18
C HIS A 48 8.12 -1.97 -2.42
N ASN A 49 7.81 -2.71 -3.47
CA ASN A 49 7.16 -2.17 -4.66
C ASN A 49 5.64 -2.21 -4.44
N VAL A 50 5.08 -1.15 -3.86
CA VAL A 50 3.67 -1.08 -3.47
C VAL A 50 2.84 -0.42 -4.57
N PHE A 51 1.72 -1.05 -4.93
CA PHE A 51 0.74 -0.53 -5.88
C PHE A 51 -0.61 -0.38 -5.18
N ILE A 52 -1.11 0.84 -5.05
CA ILE A 52 -2.44 1.12 -4.50
C ILE A 52 -3.45 1.18 -5.64
N VAL A 53 -4.38 0.22 -5.69
CA VAL A 53 -5.43 0.18 -6.71
C VAL A 53 -6.53 1.15 -6.32
N ILE A 54 -6.80 2.15 -7.13
CA ILE A 54 -7.91 3.08 -6.91
C ILE A 54 -9.22 2.41 -7.35
N GLU A 55 -10.12 2.15 -6.41
CA GLU A 55 -11.46 1.58 -6.66
C GLU A 55 -12.57 2.64 -6.57
N LYS A 56 -12.30 3.77 -5.89
CA LYS A 56 -13.21 4.91 -5.76
C LYS A 56 -12.48 6.22 -5.99
N GLU A 57 -13.13 7.17 -6.67
CA GLU A 57 -12.56 8.50 -6.95
C GLU A 57 -12.06 9.22 -5.68
N SER A 58 -12.80 9.10 -4.57
CA SER A 58 -12.42 9.67 -3.27
C SER A 58 -11.09 9.17 -2.72
N GLU A 59 -10.60 8.01 -3.16
CA GLU A 59 -9.31 7.45 -2.72
C GLU A 59 -8.12 8.22 -3.31
N VAL A 60 -8.27 8.82 -4.50
CA VAL A 60 -7.19 9.55 -5.17
C VAL A 60 -6.68 10.69 -4.29
N GLN A 61 -7.59 11.50 -3.76
CA GLN A 61 -7.23 12.62 -2.89
C GLN A 61 -6.57 12.13 -1.58
N LEU A 62 -7.09 11.06 -0.99
CA LEU A 62 -6.51 10.47 0.22
C LEU A 62 -5.08 9.96 -0.01
N VAL A 63 -4.81 9.32 -1.15
CA VAL A 63 -3.46 8.85 -1.51
C VAL A 63 -2.50 10.02 -1.68
N ILE A 64 -2.89 11.07 -2.41
CA ILE A 64 -2.04 12.25 -2.62
C ILE A 64 -1.69 12.94 -1.30
N GLU A 65 -2.68 13.13 -0.43
CA GLU A 65 -2.47 13.77 0.87
C GLU A 65 -1.58 12.93 1.79
N GLU A 66 -1.82 11.62 1.89
CA GLU A 66 -0.98 10.75 2.72
C GLU A 66 0.42 10.55 2.17
N ALA A 67 0.59 10.51 0.84
CA ALA A 67 1.91 10.42 0.21
C ALA A 67 2.74 11.68 0.49
N ALA A 68 2.11 12.87 0.45
CA ALA A 68 2.75 14.11 0.88
C ALA A 68 3.11 14.09 2.37
N ASN A 69 2.21 13.63 3.25
CA ASN A 69 2.44 13.53 4.69
C ASN A 69 3.60 12.59 5.04
N VAL A 70 3.72 11.47 4.33
CA VAL A 70 4.76 10.47 4.56
C VAL A 70 6.03 10.80 3.75
N GLY A 71 5.99 11.70 2.77
CA GLY A 71 7.13 12.07 1.93
C GLY A 71 7.50 10.96 0.95
N VAL A 72 6.51 10.43 0.24
CA VAL A 72 6.62 9.38 -0.78
C VAL A 72 5.96 9.90 -2.05
N GLN A 73 6.46 9.49 -3.22
CA GLN A 73 5.77 9.78 -4.47
C GLN A 73 4.54 8.86 -4.59
N PRO A 74 3.31 9.43 -4.69
CA PRO A 74 2.10 8.65 -4.92
C PRO A 74 2.10 8.01 -6.31
#